data_AF-A0A651EPC4-F1
#
_entry.id   AF-A0A651EPC4-F1
#
_cell.length_a   1.000
_cell.length_b   1.000
_cell.length_c   1.000
_cell.angle_alpha   90.00
_cell.angle_beta   90.00
_cell.angle_gamma   90.00
#
_symmetry.space_group_name_H-M   'P 1'
#
loop_
_entity.id
_entity.type
_entity.pdbx_description
1 polymer ?
#
loop_
_entity_poly.entity_id
_entity_poly.type
_entity_poly.pdbx_seq_one_letter_code
_entity_poly.pdbx_strand_id
1 'polypeptide(L)'
;MVSAQAVQGFADGRQVLPPQAHVDVVDTIPFASLQIDQLRQDAIETFKQGHALPFAVNRDEQAFSPLDSGTVIDLGNGRLAWRLRIESENAYSINLGTRFDVPGGTRIYLLDGNGTTVYRALTSADNNWSGEFWTPIVPGPVMEVYAEVDAAEWRAFEDGFSIFSVNLAFSDLSGSFVDDRDDGERSAACMIDVNCPQGDPWTTQINGVARITISGSGLCSGGMVNNTAQDGIPYFMTANHCGPHNNPAGTVAYWNYQNSFCRPPGSSQSGQSGNGSLSQFSSGMQLRMTYQPADFTLLRLNTTPPSAWNVTYLGWDRTTTGFNSGIAIHHPQGDEKRISFTTSTPGTANISIGGPNIATWTFNFSGGPGLQGGSSGSPGFDQNGRVRGTATAVNGLSLSVVCNSQTGFYGRLNVAWNGGGTASTRLSDWLDPLGTGQTTLDHLGSEPPPIPGPFSLVFPADGATNVDPSAFNTFTWTDSEDAFKYVVSISTSPSFSPGTFVVGPIDRTSPNLTVFSGTFDENTTYYWRVVAQNTAGDSVESTPTVASFSTLDLTPPPGCPGDINGDGFTDLNDFIILAGNFGMSSGATLSQGDLNGDGAVDLDDFIILAGDFGCTP
;
A
#
# COMPACT_ATOMS: atom_id res chain seq x y z
N MET A 1 -20.43 -12.54 -48.33
CA MET A 1 -21.02 -12.71 -46.99
C MET A 1 -20.01 -12.15 -46.00
N VAL A 2 -20.13 -10.86 -45.64
CA VAL A 2 -20.56 -10.35 -44.31
C VAL A 2 -19.36 -10.39 -43.33
N SER A 3 -18.54 -9.32 -43.25
CA SER A 3 -18.56 -8.16 -42.30
C SER A 3 -18.00 -8.51 -40.91
N ALA A 4 -17.31 -7.68 -40.11
CA ALA A 4 -17.07 -6.24 -39.97
C ALA A 4 -15.73 -6.06 -39.18
N GLN A 5 -14.85 -5.07 -39.45
CA GLN A 5 -14.75 -3.75 -38.77
C GLN A 5 -15.06 -3.78 -37.25
N ALA A 6 -14.39 -3.07 -36.34
CA ALA A 6 -13.17 -2.27 -36.26
C ALA A 6 -13.07 -1.91 -34.75
N VAL A 7 -11.90 -1.89 -34.14
CA VAL A 7 -11.70 -1.20 -32.85
C VAL A 7 -10.52 -0.25 -33.01
N GLN A 8 -10.80 1.03 -32.79
CA GLN A 8 -9.89 2.16 -32.91
C GLN A 8 -8.72 2.00 -31.92
N GLY A 9 -7.51 1.97 -32.46
CA GLY A 9 -6.28 2.06 -31.68
C GLY A 9 -5.96 3.52 -31.37
N PHE A 10 -5.81 3.82 -30.08
CA PHE A 10 -5.29 5.10 -29.60
C PHE A 10 -3.85 5.30 -30.09
N ALA A 11 -3.60 6.48 -30.63
CA ALA A 11 -2.31 6.96 -31.07
C ALA A 11 -1.44 7.33 -29.86
N ASP A 12 -0.29 6.67 -29.70
CA ASP A 12 1.00 7.36 -29.72
C ASP A 12 2.12 6.39 -30.10
N GLY A 13 2.87 6.73 -31.14
CA GLY A 13 3.80 5.84 -31.83
C GLY A 13 5.11 5.63 -31.07
N ARG A 14 5.27 4.47 -30.44
CA ARG A 14 6.62 3.93 -30.15
C ARG A 14 7.15 3.26 -31.41
N GLN A 15 7.79 4.05 -32.29
CA GLN A 15 8.70 3.47 -33.27
C GLN A 15 10.06 3.23 -32.61
N VAL A 16 10.42 1.96 -32.47
CA VAL A 16 11.83 1.56 -32.40
C VAL A 16 12.45 2.02 -33.72
N LEU A 17 13.33 3.02 -33.67
CA LEU A 17 14.02 3.49 -34.87
C LEU A 17 14.86 2.32 -35.44
N PRO A 18 14.84 2.09 -36.77
CA PRO A 18 15.67 1.06 -37.38
C PRO A 18 17.16 1.42 -37.21
N PRO A 19 18.05 0.43 -37.05
CA PRO A 19 19.47 0.68 -36.88
C PRO A 19 20.04 1.25 -38.19
N GLN A 20 20.18 2.57 -38.27
CA GLN A 20 21.07 3.18 -39.26
C GLN A 20 22.50 2.84 -38.87
N ALA A 21 23.29 2.41 -39.87
CA ALA A 21 24.64 1.90 -39.71
C ALA A 21 25.46 2.76 -38.73
N HIS A 22 25.79 2.17 -37.57
CA HIS A 22 26.78 2.72 -36.67
C HIS A 22 28.05 2.94 -37.48
N VAL A 23 28.51 4.19 -37.59
CA VAL A 23 29.91 4.44 -37.97
C VAL A 23 30.76 3.72 -36.92
N ASP A 24 31.65 2.83 -37.35
CA ASP A 24 32.30 1.80 -36.53
C ASP A 24 33.21 2.33 -35.39
N VAL A 25 33.39 3.65 -35.25
CA VAL A 25 34.19 4.24 -34.16
C VAL A 25 33.45 5.43 -33.55
N VAL A 26 32.95 5.22 -32.33
CA VAL A 26 32.40 6.26 -31.45
C VAL A 26 33.48 6.66 -30.46
N ASP A 27 33.67 7.96 -30.25
CA ASP A 27 34.56 8.43 -29.21
C ASP A 27 34.14 7.86 -27.85
N THR A 28 35.09 7.20 -27.19
CA THR A 28 34.85 6.40 -25.99
C THR A 28 35.75 6.91 -24.89
N ILE A 29 35.15 7.29 -23.77
CA ILE A 29 35.82 7.74 -22.56
C ILE A 29 35.91 6.56 -21.60
N PRO A 30 37.08 5.91 -21.46
CA PRO A 30 37.28 4.86 -20.48
C PRO A 30 37.56 5.47 -19.10
N PHE A 31 36.81 4.99 -18.10
CA PHE A 31 37.11 5.22 -16.69
C PHE A 31 37.83 4.02 -16.10
N ALA A 32 38.64 4.27 -15.07
CA ALA A 32 39.34 3.22 -14.35
C ALA A 32 38.35 2.22 -13.74
N SER A 33 38.67 0.93 -13.85
CA SER A 33 37.92 -0.17 -13.27
C SER A 33 37.65 0.05 -11.78
N LEU A 34 36.41 -0.15 -11.35
CA LEU A 34 36.02 0.07 -9.95
C LEU A 34 36.58 -1.02 -9.03
N GLN A 35 37.14 -0.60 -7.90
CA GLN A 35 37.55 -1.48 -6.80
C GLN A 35 36.34 -1.74 -5.89
N ILE A 36 35.43 -2.63 -6.30
CA ILE A 36 34.11 -2.82 -5.69
C ILE A 36 34.17 -3.06 -4.18
N ASP A 37 35.03 -3.98 -3.73
CA ASP A 37 35.11 -4.35 -2.30
C ASP A 37 35.53 -3.16 -1.43
N GLN A 38 36.52 -2.39 -1.87
CA GLN A 38 36.97 -1.19 -1.15
C GLN A 38 35.86 -0.15 -1.08
N LEU A 39 35.20 0.12 -2.22
CA LEU A 39 34.12 1.10 -2.29
C LEU A 39 32.93 0.72 -1.41
N ARG A 40 32.60 -0.57 -1.30
CA ARG A 40 31.57 -1.06 -0.37
C ARG A 40 31.95 -0.82 1.08
N GLN A 41 33.21 -1.06 1.47
CA GLN A 41 33.67 -0.79 2.84
C GLN A 41 33.60 0.72 3.17
N ASP A 42 34.07 1.56 2.25
CA ASP A 42 33.99 3.02 2.41
C ASP A 42 32.53 3.51 2.49
N ALA A 43 31.64 2.89 1.73
CA ALA A 43 30.20 3.17 1.76
C ALA A 43 29.55 2.78 3.08
N ILE A 44 29.94 1.66 3.69
CA ILE A 44 29.46 1.26 5.03
C ILE A 44 29.85 2.31 6.07
N GLU A 45 31.10 2.77 6.07
CA GLU A 45 31.58 3.77 7.03
C GLU A 45 30.92 5.13 6.83
N THR A 46 30.66 5.52 5.58
CA THR A 46 29.90 6.74 5.25
C THR A 46 28.46 6.62 5.75
N PHE A 47 27.80 5.48 5.51
CA PHE A 47 26.43 5.26 5.95
C PHE A 47 26.27 5.28 7.47
N LYS A 48 27.24 4.71 8.22
CA LYS A 48 27.27 4.74 9.69
C LYS A 48 27.34 6.16 10.28
N GLN A 49 27.79 7.15 9.51
CA GLN A 49 27.82 8.55 9.91
C GLN A 49 26.47 9.27 9.71
N GLY A 50 25.41 8.54 9.32
CA GLY A 50 24.07 9.07 9.16
C GLY A 50 23.83 9.74 7.79
N HIS A 51 24.56 9.33 6.75
CA HIS A 51 24.36 9.83 5.38
C HIS A 51 23.41 8.96 4.56
N ALA A 52 23.02 9.43 3.36
CA ALA A 52 22.33 8.59 2.37
C ALA A 52 23.13 7.32 2.08
N LEU A 53 22.45 6.24 1.66
CA LEU A 53 23.10 4.98 1.31
C LEU A 53 23.96 5.17 0.05
N PRO A 54 25.29 5.09 0.12
CA PRO A 54 26.12 5.28 -1.06
C PRO A 54 26.04 4.07 -1.99
N PHE A 55 25.90 4.32 -3.30
CA PHE A 55 25.83 3.25 -4.31
C PHE A 55 26.73 3.48 -5.52
N ALA A 56 27.22 4.71 -5.70
CA ALA A 56 28.10 5.09 -6.80
C ALA A 56 29.20 6.04 -6.35
N VAL A 57 30.28 6.08 -7.12
CA VAL A 57 31.31 7.12 -7.01
C VAL A 57 31.08 8.17 -8.08
N ASN A 58 31.17 9.44 -7.70
CA ASN A 58 31.13 10.56 -8.64
C ASN A 58 32.54 10.74 -9.27
N ARG A 59 32.58 10.97 -10.58
CA ARG A 59 33.75 11.43 -11.33
C ARG A 59 33.41 12.78 -11.95
N ASP A 60 33.79 13.84 -11.27
CA ASP A 60 33.46 15.23 -11.58
C ASP A 60 34.69 16.10 -11.82
N GLU A 61 35.87 15.49 -11.96
CA GLU A 61 37.13 16.20 -12.19
C GLU A 61 37.26 16.72 -13.63
N GLN A 62 36.49 16.15 -14.56
CA GLN A 62 36.47 16.49 -15.98
C GLN A 62 35.02 16.66 -16.47
N ALA A 63 34.81 17.67 -17.32
CA ALA A 63 33.57 17.84 -18.06
C ALA A 63 33.73 17.36 -19.50
N PHE A 64 32.63 16.87 -20.08
CA PHE A 64 32.56 16.40 -21.47
C PHE A 64 31.42 17.12 -22.18
N SER A 65 31.68 17.63 -23.38
CA SER A 65 30.72 18.37 -24.18
C SER A 65 30.96 18.16 -25.68
N PRO A 66 30.02 18.56 -26.55
CA PRO A 66 30.25 18.54 -27.98
C PRO A 66 31.44 19.39 -28.48
N LEU A 67 31.98 20.29 -27.64
CA LEU A 67 33.15 21.11 -27.96
C LEU A 67 34.48 20.37 -27.85
N ASP A 68 34.57 19.38 -26.96
CA ASP A 68 35.84 18.79 -26.53
C ASP A 68 35.89 17.26 -26.62
N SER A 69 34.76 16.62 -26.85
CA SER A 69 34.62 15.17 -26.86
C SER A 69 33.43 14.73 -27.73
N GLY A 70 33.39 13.44 -28.04
CA GLY A 70 32.33 12.82 -28.80
C GLY A 70 32.55 12.84 -30.32
N THR A 71 31.82 11.97 -31.01
CA THR A 71 31.79 11.89 -32.47
C THR A 71 30.57 12.61 -33.02
N VAL A 72 30.78 13.55 -33.95
CA VAL A 72 29.69 14.21 -34.70
C VAL A 72 29.48 13.50 -36.04
N ILE A 73 28.23 13.19 -36.37
CA ILE A 73 27.83 12.50 -37.60
C ILE A 73 26.76 13.34 -38.32
N ASP A 74 26.93 13.57 -39.62
CA ASP A 74 25.89 14.12 -40.47
C ASP A 74 24.87 13.01 -40.82
N LEU A 75 23.63 13.17 -40.34
CA LEU A 75 22.54 12.23 -40.61
C LEU A 75 21.83 12.51 -41.96
N GLY A 76 22.22 13.60 -42.64
CA GLY A 76 21.52 14.14 -43.79
C GLY A 76 20.26 14.93 -43.40
N ASN A 77 19.63 15.56 -44.40
CA ASN A 77 18.39 16.35 -44.23
C ASN A 77 18.47 17.47 -43.17
N GLY A 78 19.66 18.03 -42.92
CA GLY A 78 19.85 19.10 -41.94
C GLY A 78 19.86 18.64 -40.49
N ARG A 79 20.16 17.36 -40.21
CA ARG A 79 20.25 16.77 -38.88
C ARG A 79 21.69 16.32 -38.59
N LEU A 80 22.17 16.58 -37.38
CA LEU A 80 23.45 16.10 -36.85
C LEU A 80 23.18 15.14 -35.68
N ALA A 81 24.06 14.16 -35.49
CA ALA A 81 24.13 13.37 -34.27
C ALA A 81 25.46 13.63 -33.55
N TRP A 82 25.41 13.85 -32.24
CA TRP A 82 26.56 13.78 -31.35
C TRP A 82 26.49 12.50 -30.54
N ARG A 83 27.60 11.77 -30.46
CA ARG A 83 27.69 10.48 -29.77
C ARG A 83 28.88 10.47 -28.83
N LEU A 84 28.66 10.12 -27.58
CA LEU A 84 29.73 9.90 -26.61
C LEU A 84 29.48 8.59 -25.87
N ARG A 85 30.45 7.68 -25.92
CA ARG A 85 30.40 6.43 -25.16
C ARG A 85 31.22 6.58 -23.89
N ILE A 86 30.65 6.19 -22.76
CA ILE A 86 31.30 6.16 -21.46
C ILE A 86 31.35 4.69 -21.03
N GLU A 87 32.52 4.24 -20.61
CA GLU A 87 32.70 2.88 -20.10
C GLU A 87 33.52 2.84 -18.82
N SER A 88 33.11 1.99 -17.89
CA SER A 88 33.87 1.69 -16.67
C SER A 88 33.72 0.21 -16.37
N GLU A 89 34.81 -0.54 -16.45
CA GLU A 89 34.80 -1.94 -16.05
C GLU A 89 34.34 -2.07 -14.58
N ASN A 90 33.60 -3.14 -14.30
CA ASN A 90 32.95 -3.45 -13.02
C ASN A 90 31.86 -2.47 -12.54
N ALA A 91 31.59 -1.37 -13.24
CA ALA A 91 30.45 -0.53 -12.88
C ALA A 91 29.14 -1.27 -13.16
N TYR A 92 28.24 -1.28 -12.16
CA TYR A 92 26.94 -1.93 -12.27
C TYR A 92 25.91 -1.07 -13.00
N SER A 93 26.10 0.24 -12.99
CA SER A 93 25.29 1.20 -13.73
C SER A 93 25.98 2.55 -13.83
N ILE A 94 25.51 3.38 -14.76
CA ILE A 94 25.99 4.74 -14.98
C ILE A 94 24.81 5.70 -14.91
N ASN A 95 24.99 6.85 -14.26
CA ASN A 95 24.11 8.02 -14.38
C ASN A 95 24.96 9.29 -14.47
N LEU A 96 24.38 10.39 -14.95
CA LEU A 96 25.11 11.61 -15.31
C LEU A 96 24.49 12.84 -14.63
N GLY A 97 25.35 13.73 -14.16
CA GLY A 97 25.00 15.13 -13.91
C GLY A 97 25.35 15.97 -15.13
N THR A 98 24.37 16.71 -15.67
CA THR A 98 24.56 17.50 -16.90
C THR A 98 24.11 18.94 -16.71
N ARG A 99 24.81 19.87 -17.36
CA ARG A 99 24.22 21.16 -17.75
C ARG A 99 23.27 20.88 -18.91
N PHE A 100 22.06 21.42 -18.81
CA PHE A 100 20.98 21.08 -19.71
C PHE A 100 20.14 22.30 -20.04
N ASP A 101 20.49 22.94 -21.15
CA ASP A 101 19.71 23.97 -21.82
C ASP A 101 19.75 23.70 -23.34
N VAL A 102 19.02 22.69 -23.78
CA VAL A 102 19.08 22.22 -25.17
C VAL A 102 18.03 22.90 -26.06
N PRO A 103 18.32 23.14 -27.35
CA PRO A 103 17.38 23.79 -28.26
C PRO A 103 16.20 22.88 -28.66
N GLY A 104 15.21 23.46 -29.34
CA GLY A 104 13.91 22.85 -29.61
C GLY A 104 13.97 21.53 -30.37
N GLY A 105 14.86 21.42 -31.37
CA GLY A 105 15.03 20.25 -32.24
C GLY A 105 15.85 19.11 -31.66
N THR A 106 16.37 19.25 -30.43
CA THR A 106 17.23 18.26 -29.77
C THR A 106 16.46 17.07 -29.19
N ARG A 107 16.97 15.86 -29.44
CA ARG A 107 16.57 14.61 -28.79
C ARG A 107 17.80 13.88 -28.29
N ILE A 108 17.90 13.63 -26.99
CA ILE A 108 19.02 12.89 -26.38
C ILE A 108 18.51 11.54 -25.87
N TYR A 109 19.19 10.48 -26.26
CA TYR A 109 18.92 9.11 -25.84
C TYR A 109 20.08 8.61 -24.99
N LEU A 110 19.75 7.84 -23.95
CA LEU A 110 20.70 7.19 -23.06
C LEU A 110 20.66 5.69 -23.35
N LEU A 111 21.63 5.20 -24.10
CA LEU A 111 21.68 3.83 -24.57
C LEU A 111 22.58 2.99 -23.66
N ASP A 112 22.19 1.74 -23.40
CA ASP A 112 23.01 0.74 -22.72
C ASP A 112 24.11 0.18 -23.64
N GLY A 113 24.92 -0.75 -23.13
CA GLY A 113 25.99 -1.41 -23.90
C GLY A 113 25.50 -2.21 -25.12
N ASN A 114 24.20 -2.51 -25.23
CA ASN A 114 23.59 -3.16 -26.38
C ASN A 114 22.99 -2.15 -27.38
N GLY A 115 23.11 -0.84 -27.12
CA GLY A 115 22.50 0.20 -27.94
C GLY A 115 21.00 0.36 -27.71
N THR A 116 20.47 -0.14 -26.60
CA THR A 116 19.03 -0.09 -26.29
C THR A 116 18.73 0.90 -25.17
N THR A 117 17.50 1.42 -25.12
CA THR A 117 17.05 2.26 -24.01
C THR A 117 15.63 1.94 -23.60
N VAL A 118 15.38 1.90 -22.30
CA VAL A 118 14.03 1.82 -21.72
C VAL A 118 13.44 3.19 -21.40
N TYR A 119 14.24 4.25 -21.58
CA TYR A 119 13.86 5.62 -21.29
C TYR A 119 13.36 6.34 -22.53
N ARG A 120 12.50 7.34 -22.33
CA ARG A 120 12.17 8.28 -23.41
C ARG A 120 13.39 9.15 -23.77
N ALA A 121 13.35 9.76 -24.94
CA ALA A 121 14.27 10.83 -25.27
C ALA A 121 14.13 12.00 -24.28
N LEU A 122 15.27 12.58 -23.90
CA LEU A 122 15.35 13.88 -23.25
C LEU A 122 15.27 14.96 -24.32
N THR A 123 14.55 16.03 -24.04
CA THR A 123 14.26 17.10 -25.03
C THR A 123 14.31 18.47 -24.36
N SER A 124 14.12 19.54 -25.13
CA SER A 124 13.97 20.90 -24.57
C SER A 124 12.83 21.04 -23.55
N ALA A 125 11.86 20.11 -23.50
CA ALA A 125 10.84 20.06 -22.46
C ALA A 125 11.40 19.68 -21.07
N ASP A 126 12.63 19.16 -21.02
CA ASP A 126 13.37 18.84 -19.79
C ASP A 126 14.26 20.00 -19.31
N ASN A 127 14.40 21.07 -20.12
CA ASN A 127 15.06 22.30 -19.68
C ASN A 127 14.30 22.85 -18.47
N ASN A 128 15.05 23.26 -17.46
CA ASN A 128 14.46 23.76 -16.24
C ASN A 128 15.32 24.88 -15.65
N TRP A 129 14.74 25.58 -14.67
CA TRP A 129 15.32 26.78 -14.09
C TRP A 129 16.67 26.57 -13.38
N SER A 130 17.03 25.33 -12.98
CA SER A 130 18.35 25.07 -12.40
C SER A 130 19.45 24.98 -13.45
N GLY A 131 19.09 24.80 -14.73
CA GLY A 131 20.04 24.54 -15.82
C GLY A 131 20.76 23.21 -15.70
N GLU A 132 20.31 22.33 -14.80
CA GLU A 132 20.86 20.99 -14.60
C GLU A 132 19.82 19.93 -14.93
N PHE A 133 20.28 18.83 -15.52
CA PHE A 133 19.49 17.61 -15.64
C PHE A 133 20.33 16.43 -15.16
N TRP A 134 19.76 15.66 -14.24
CA TRP A 134 20.37 14.44 -13.73
C TRP A 134 19.67 13.24 -14.34
N THR A 135 20.43 12.37 -15.01
CA THR A 135 19.86 11.31 -15.81
C THR A 135 19.34 10.14 -14.97
N PRO A 136 18.35 9.37 -15.47
CA PRO A 136 18.03 8.08 -14.86
C PRO A 136 19.21 7.11 -14.97
N ILE A 137 19.24 6.12 -14.08
CA ILE A 137 20.27 5.08 -14.05
C ILE A 137 20.20 4.19 -15.31
N VAL A 138 21.27 4.08 -16.08
CA VAL A 138 21.41 3.07 -17.15
C VAL A 138 22.18 1.87 -16.61
N PRO A 139 21.58 0.66 -16.57
CA PRO A 139 22.25 -0.54 -16.11
C PRO A 139 23.44 -0.93 -16.99
N GLY A 140 24.48 -1.47 -16.35
CA GLY A 140 25.67 -1.99 -17.00
C GLY A 140 26.87 -1.04 -17.00
N PRO A 141 28.03 -1.54 -17.44
CA PRO A 141 29.31 -0.83 -17.39
C PRO A 141 29.51 0.17 -18.54
N VAL A 142 28.51 0.33 -19.42
CA VAL A 142 28.57 1.16 -20.63
C VAL A 142 27.30 1.97 -20.76
N MET A 143 27.46 3.26 -21.03
CA MET A 143 26.39 4.16 -21.46
C MET A 143 26.85 4.91 -22.71
N GLU A 144 26.01 4.95 -23.74
CA GLU A 144 26.18 5.87 -24.87
C GLU A 144 25.15 7.00 -24.79
N VAL A 145 25.62 8.24 -24.82
CA VAL A 145 24.78 9.42 -25.00
C VAL A 145 24.68 9.68 -26.50
N TYR A 146 23.49 9.54 -27.06
CA TYR A 146 23.19 9.76 -28.47
C TYR A 146 22.26 10.96 -28.61
N ALA A 147 22.77 12.10 -29.07
CA ALA A 147 22.00 13.33 -29.24
C ALA A 147 21.78 13.66 -30.71
N GLU A 148 20.53 13.65 -31.18
CA GLU A 148 20.17 14.18 -32.50
C GLU A 148 19.75 15.64 -32.38
N VAL A 149 20.27 16.50 -33.27
CA VAL A 149 20.11 17.95 -33.23
C VAL A 149 19.87 18.48 -34.64
N ASP A 150 19.06 19.52 -34.78
CA ASP A 150 18.96 20.24 -36.05
C ASP A 150 20.26 21.01 -36.30
N ALA A 151 20.83 20.89 -37.50
CA ALA A 151 22.14 21.47 -37.83
C ALA A 151 22.17 23.00 -37.62
N ALA A 152 21.03 23.68 -37.81
CA ALA A 152 20.88 25.11 -37.56
C ALA A 152 20.95 25.49 -36.07
N GLU A 153 20.67 24.53 -35.17
CA GLU A 153 20.67 24.72 -33.71
C GLU A 153 21.93 24.14 -33.04
N TRP A 154 22.85 23.54 -33.82
CA TRP A 154 24.04 22.88 -33.29
C TRP A 154 24.83 23.73 -32.30
N ARG A 155 25.05 25.01 -32.62
CA ARG A 155 25.81 25.90 -31.74
C ARG A 155 25.13 26.11 -30.39
N ALA A 156 23.81 26.22 -30.37
CA ALA A 156 23.05 26.36 -29.13
C ALA A 156 23.11 25.07 -28.29
N PHE A 157 23.04 23.90 -28.92
CA PHE A 157 23.24 22.62 -28.24
C PHE A 157 24.64 22.48 -27.65
N GLU A 158 25.66 22.82 -28.43
CA GLU A 158 27.07 22.77 -28.04
C GLU A 158 27.38 23.70 -26.84
N ASP A 159 26.76 24.87 -26.77
CA ASP A 159 26.88 25.79 -25.63
C ASP A 159 26.02 25.38 -24.41
N GLY A 160 24.89 24.70 -24.65
CA GLY A 160 23.87 24.40 -23.65
C GLY A 160 23.95 23.01 -22.99
N PHE A 161 24.78 22.10 -23.53
CA PHE A 161 24.91 20.73 -23.03
C PHE A 161 26.34 20.36 -22.65
N SER A 162 26.52 19.92 -21.40
CA SER A 162 27.79 19.34 -20.94
C SER A 162 27.55 18.35 -19.80
N ILE A 163 28.26 17.23 -19.79
CA ILE A 163 28.31 16.28 -18.69
C ILE A 163 29.38 16.78 -17.71
N PHE A 164 29.00 17.12 -16.48
CA PHE A 164 29.94 17.58 -15.45
C PHE A 164 30.19 16.52 -14.36
N SER A 165 29.40 15.45 -14.34
CA SER A 165 29.56 14.36 -13.37
C SER A 165 29.19 13.04 -14.02
N VAL A 166 30.11 12.07 -13.98
CA VAL A 166 29.87 10.69 -14.38
C VAL A 166 29.83 9.83 -13.12
N ASN A 167 28.69 9.19 -12.87
CA ASN A 167 28.43 8.50 -11.62
C ASN A 167 28.43 6.99 -11.86
N LEU A 168 29.42 6.31 -11.28
CA LEU A 168 29.72 4.90 -11.56
C LEU A 168 29.32 4.04 -10.36
N ALA A 169 28.30 3.20 -10.52
CA ALA A 169 27.78 2.40 -9.42
C ALA A 169 28.70 1.22 -9.08
N PHE A 170 29.06 1.10 -7.79
CA PHE A 170 29.78 -0.06 -7.24
C PHE A 170 28.86 -0.98 -6.43
N SER A 171 27.67 -0.52 -6.09
CA SER A 171 26.62 -1.36 -5.55
C SER A 171 25.80 -1.89 -6.71
N ASP A 172 25.75 -3.20 -6.82
CA ASP A 172 24.89 -3.83 -7.79
C ASP A 172 23.47 -3.69 -7.28
N LEU A 173 22.66 -2.92 -8.00
CA LEU A 173 21.22 -3.04 -7.80
C LEU A 173 20.76 -4.45 -8.21
N SER A 174 21.57 -5.35 -8.79
CA SER A 174 21.30 -6.78 -8.99
C SER A 174 22.06 -7.79 -8.08
N GLY A 175 22.78 -7.37 -7.02
CA GLY A 175 23.65 -8.25 -6.21
C GLY A 175 23.94 -7.75 -4.77
N SER A 176 24.82 -8.48 -4.02
CA SER A 176 25.06 -8.29 -2.57
C SER A 176 25.51 -6.88 -2.13
N PHE A 177 25.00 -6.50 -0.96
CA PHE A 177 24.90 -5.17 -0.33
C PHE A 177 26.18 -4.42 0.08
N VAL A 178 25.94 -3.14 0.42
CA VAL A 178 26.67 -2.34 1.41
C VAL A 178 26.09 -2.65 2.81
N ASP A 179 26.37 -3.84 3.31
CA ASP A 179 26.13 -4.28 4.70
C ASP A 179 27.21 -5.33 5.04
N ASP A 180 27.32 -5.74 6.30
CA ASP A 180 28.34 -6.68 6.78
C ASP A 180 28.11 -8.15 6.35
N ARG A 181 27.41 -8.39 5.23
CA ARG A 181 26.81 -9.68 4.89
C ARG A 181 27.27 -10.23 3.54
N ASP A 182 27.38 -11.56 3.48
CA ASP A 182 27.71 -12.34 2.29
C ASP A 182 26.62 -13.40 2.04
N ASP A 183 25.37 -12.96 1.78
CA ASP A 183 24.17 -13.81 1.67
C ASP A 183 23.50 -13.82 0.28
N GLY A 184 23.86 -12.89 -0.61
CA GLY A 184 23.35 -12.84 -1.99
C GLY A 184 21.96 -12.20 -2.13
N GLU A 185 21.42 -11.57 -1.09
CA GLU A 185 20.12 -10.87 -1.16
C GLU A 185 20.26 -9.41 -1.66
N ARG A 186 19.16 -8.80 -2.15
CA ARG A 186 19.05 -7.40 -2.67
C ARG A 186 18.20 -6.46 -1.82
N SER A 187 17.21 -7.01 -1.15
CA SER A 187 16.56 -6.49 0.05
C SER A 187 16.24 -7.71 0.90
N ALA A 188 16.02 -7.54 2.21
CA ALA A 188 15.81 -8.70 3.08
C ALA A 188 14.65 -9.59 2.58
N ALA A 189 14.84 -10.90 2.50
CA ALA A 189 13.80 -11.79 1.98
C ALA A 189 12.45 -11.69 2.73
N CYS A 190 12.47 -11.33 4.02
CA CYS A 190 11.24 -11.11 4.80
C CYS A 190 10.40 -9.90 4.36
N MET A 191 10.95 -9.00 3.54
CA MET A 191 10.24 -7.84 2.99
C MET A 191 8.99 -8.27 2.22
N ILE A 192 7.94 -7.45 2.31
CA ILE A 192 6.67 -7.65 1.62
C ILE A 192 6.62 -6.70 0.43
N ASP A 193 6.54 -7.24 -0.80
CA ASP A 193 6.27 -6.40 -1.98
C ASP A 193 4.94 -5.67 -1.82
N VAL A 194 4.87 -4.41 -2.24
CA VAL A 194 3.62 -3.63 -2.19
C VAL A 194 2.49 -4.22 -3.05
N ASN A 195 2.82 -5.10 -4.00
CA ASN A 195 1.85 -5.80 -4.85
C ASN A 195 1.33 -7.12 -4.23
N CYS A 196 1.68 -7.40 -2.97
CA CYS A 196 1.08 -8.47 -2.19
C CYS A 196 -0.28 -8.03 -1.62
N PRO A 197 -1.21 -8.97 -1.30
CA PRO A 197 -2.55 -8.63 -0.79
C PRO A 197 -2.56 -7.70 0.44
N GLN A 198 -1.50 -7.74 1.25
CA GLN A 198 -1.30 -6.85 2.40
C GLN A 198 -1.21 -5.36 1.99
N GLY A 199 -0.80 -5.06 0.75
CA GLY A 199 -0.69 -3.73 0.18
C GLY A 199 -1.99 -3.18 -0.41
N ASP A 200 -2.99 -4.03 -0.71
CA ASP A 200 -4.23 -3.62 -1.39
C ASP A 200 -4.97 -2.45 -0.69
N PRO A 201 -5.05 -2.40 0.66
CA PRO A 201 -5.69 -1.28 1.36
C PRO A 201 -4.92 0.05 1.29
N TRP A 202 -3.69 0.04 0.78
CA TRP A 202 -2.74 1.14 0.88
C TRP A 202 -2.29 1.68 -0.48
N THR A 203 -3.00 1.36 -1.57
CA THR A 203 -2.66 1.78 -2.94
C THR A 203 -2.46 3.29 -3.07
N THR A 204 -3.29 4.10 -2.40
CA THR A 204 -3.13 5.56 -2.30
C THR A 204 -1.77 5.95 -1.75
N GLN A 205 -1.33 5.33 -0.65
CA GLN A 205 -0.05 5.60 -0.02
C GLN A 205 1.11 5.04 -0.85
N ILE A 206 0.96 3.84 -1.42
CA ILE A 206 1.94 3.20 -2.32
C ILE A 206 2.27 4.11 -3.50
N ASN A 207 1.26 4.71 -4.12
CA ASN A 207 1.42 5.56 -5.30
C ASN A 207 2.09 6.92 -5.01
N GLY A 208 2.10 7.35 -3.75
CA GLY A 208 2.77 8.59 -3.35
C GLY A 208 4.24 8.44 -2.99
N VAL A 209 4.76 7.20 -2.85
CA VAL A 209 6.15 6.93 -2.45
C VAL A 209 7.06 6.67 -3.65
N ALA A 210 8.28 7.22 -3.61
CA ALA A 210 9.30 7.03 -4.63
C ALA A 210 10.66 6.68 -4.02
N ARG A 211 11.48 5.99 -4.83
CA ARG A 211 12.93 5.90 -4.62
C ARG A 211 13.56 7.19 -5.12
N ILE A 212 14.57 7.71 -4.42
CA ILE A 212 15.36 8.85 -4.90
C ILE A 212 16.84 8.51 -5.02
N THR A 213 17.47 9.06 -6.06
CA THR A 213 18.93 9.21 -6.11
C THR A 213 19.30 10.66 -5.84
N ILE A 214 20.40 10.88 -5.12
CA ILE A 214 20.85 12.19 -4.67
C ILE A 214 22.27 12.42 -5.18
N SER A 215 22.44 13.47 -5.98
CA SER A 215 23.71 13.82 -6.64
C SER A 215 24.36 12.60 -7.33
N GLY A 216 23.53 11.73 -7.89
CA GLY A 216 23.95 10.53 -8.63
C GLY A 216 24.60 9.40 -7.84
N SER A 217 24.83 9.56 -6.52
CA SER A 217 25.61 8.61 -5.71
C SER A 217 24.98 8.17 -4.40
N GLY A 218 23.99 8.90 -3.88
CA GLY A 218 23.22 8.50 -2.69
C GLY A 218 21.84 7.93 -3.02
N LEU A 219 21.40 6.93 -2.27
CA LEU A 219 20.04 6.37 -2.30
C LEU A 219 19.28 6.68 -1.02
N CYS A 220 18.05 7.14 -1.21
CA CYS A 220 17.04 7.32 -0.16
C CYS A 220 15.64 7.05 -0.74
N SER A 221 14.62 7.27 0.08
CA SER A 221 13.21 7.25 -0.27
C SER A 221 12.59 8.63 0.01
N GLY A 222 11.36 8.82 -0.46
CA GLY A 222 10.54 9.98 -0.10
C GLY A 222 9.11 9.83 -0.59
N GLY A 223 8.30 10.88 -0.46
CA GLY A 223 6.93 10.86 -0.92
C GLY A 223 6.38 12.21 -1.35
N MET A 224 5.42 12.21 -2.27
CA MET A 224 4.68 13.40 -2.67
C MET A 224 3.68 13.77 -1.58
N VAL A 225 3.52 15.05 -1.23
CA VAL A 225 2.63 15.51 -0.15
C VAL A 225 1.67 16.61 -0.59
N ASN A 226 0.44 16.53 -0.08
CA ASN A 226 -0.62 17.49 -0.32
C ASN A 226 -0.47 18.74 0.58
N ASN A 227 -1.13 19.84 0.21
CA ASN A 227 -1.22 21.06 1.00
C ASN A 227 -2.68 21.55 1.10
N THR A 228 -2.98 22.45 2.04
CA THR A 228 -4.36 22.89 2.30
C THR A 228 -5.02 23.67 1.16
N ALA A 229 -4.25 24.15 0.18
CA ALA A 229 -4.80 24.76 -1.04
C ALA A 229 -5.29 23.73 -2.06
N GLN A 230 -4.94 22.45 -1.90
CA GLN A 230 -5.30 21.36 -2.82
C GLN A 230 -5.00 21.69 -4.29
N ASP A 231 -3.85 22.32 -4.53
CA ASP A 231 -3.48 22.93 -5.82
C ASP A 231 -2.59 22.05 -6.71
N GLY A 232 -2.22 20.86 -6.22
CA GLY A 232 -1.34 19.95 -6.95
C GLY A 232 0.10 20.45 -7.12
N ILE A 233 0.57 21.40 -6.31
CA ILE A 233 2.00 21.74 -6.30
C ILE A 233 2.80 20.51 -5.85
N PRO A 234 3.79 20.04 -6.65
CA PRO A 234 4.49 18.77 -6.42
C PRO A 234 5.54 18.86 -5.32
N TYR A 235 5.07 19.01 -4.08
CA TYR A 235 5.91 18.97 -2.90
C TYR A 235 6.34 17.54 -2.58
N PHE A 236 7.64 17.35 -2.37
CA PHE A 236 8.24 16.05 -2.12
C PHE A 236 8.97 16.07 -0.78
N MET A 237 8.58 15.19 0.14
CA MET A 237 9.22 15.04 1.45
C MET A 237 10.30 13.95 1.42
N THR A 238 11.36 14.17 2.18
CA THR A 238 12.42 13.18 2.47
C THR A 238 13.17 13.58 3.74
N ALA A 239 14.22 12.85 4.12
CA ALA A 239 15.00 13.13 5.31
C ALA A 239 16.05 14.24 5.09
N ASN A 240 16.44 14.94 6.16
CA ASN A 240 17.54 15.91 6.12
C ASN A 240 18.88 15.21 5.92
N HIS A 241 19.10 14.11 6.63
CA HIS A 241 20.37 13.38 6.65
C HIS A 241 20.74 12.76 5.29
N CYS A 242 19.75 12.55 4.41
CA CYS A 242 19.97 12.13 3.02
C CYS A 242 20.75 13.18 2.20
N GLY A 243 20.80 14.44 2.63
CA GLY A 243 21.56 15.50 1.97
C GLY A 243 21.00 16.14 0.69
N PRO A 244 19.73 15.97 0.25
CA PRO A 244 19.27 16.56 -1.01
C PRO A 244 19.18 18.09 -0.96
N HIS A 245 19.24 18.70 0.23
CA HIS A 245 19.30 20.14 0.39
C HIS A 245 20.64 20.76 -0.07
N ASN A 246 21.71 19.97 -0.19
CA ASN A 246 23.01 20.43 -0.68
C ASN A 246 23.02 20.61 -2.20
N ASN A 247 22.30 19.74 -2.92
CA ASN A 247 22.05 19.86 -4.35
C ASN A 247 20.64 19.34 -4.69
N PRO A 248 19.60 20.18 -4.57
CA PRO A 248 18.23 19.74 -4.84
C PRO A 248 18.01 19.46 -6.34
N ALA A 249 18.75 20.12 -7.23
CA ALA A 249 18.73 19.83 -8.66
C ALA A 249 19.28 18.43 -8.98
N GLY A 250 20.20 17.94 -8.15
CA GLY A 250 20.76 16.58 -8.21
C GLY A 250 19.86 15.45 -7.75
N THR A 251 18.59 15.72 -7.42
CA THR A 251 17.68 14.69 -6.92
C THR A 251 16.77 14.16 -8.04
N VAL A 252 16.76 12.84 -8.24
CA VAL A 252 15.89 12.16 -9.22
C VAL A 252 14.96 11.21 -8.47
N ALA A 253 13.64 11.35 -8.65
CA ALA A 253 12.63 10.47 -8.09
C ALA A 253 12.18 9.42 -9.12
N TYR A 254 12.11 8.16 -8.72
CA TYR A 254 11.62 7.03 -9.52
C TYR A 254 10.28 6.56 -8.97
N TRP A 255 9.23 6.78 -9.77
CA TRP A 255 7.86 6.42 -9.47
C TRP A 255 7.56 5.00 -9.92
N ASN A 256 6.59 4.36 -9.26
CA ASN A 256 6.11 3.03 -9.62
C ASN A 256 7.21 1.96 -9.78
N TYR A 257 8.31 2.12 -9.06
CA TYR A 257 9.38 1.13 -8.97
C TYR A 257 9.02 0.05 -7.94
N GLN A 258 8.24 -0.94 -8.36
CA GLN A 258 7.86 -2.10 -7.54
C GLN A 258 7.92 -3.39 -8.37
N ASN A 259 8.04 -4.53 -7.69
CA ASN A 259 7.94 -5.81 -8.37
C ASN A 259 6.51 -5.99 -8.92
N SER A 260 6.40 -6.49 -10.14
CA SER A 260 5.10 -6.60 -10.85
C SER A 260 4.17 -7.68 -10.31
N PHE A 261 4.64 -8.53 -9.39
CA PHE A 261 3.86 -9.58 -8.73
C PHE A 261 4.30 -9.70 -7.27
N CYS A 262 3.45 -10.29 -6.42
CA CYS A 262 3.82 -10.59 -5.04
C CYS A 262 4.84 -11.73 -4.98
N ARG A 263 6.07 -11.46 -4.54
CA ARG A 263 7.01 -12.53 -4.17
C ARG A 263 6.69 -12.99 -2.75
N PRO A 264 6.62 -14.30 -2.48
CA PRO A 264 6.27 -14.79 -1.14
C PRO A 264 7.25 -14.26 -0.09
N PRO A 265 6.80 -13.54 0.95
CA PRO A 265 7.68 -13.02 2.00
C PRO A 265 8.43 -14.17 2.70
N GLY A 266 9.73 -13.98 2.94
CA GLY A 266 10.64 -14.97 3.52
C GLY A 266 11.17 -16.01 2.51
N SER A 267 10.70 -15.99 1.26
CA SER A 267 11.27 -16.85 0.20
C SER A 267 12.55 -16.27 -0.37
N SER A 268 13.41 -17.13 -0.93
CA SER A 268 14.59 -16.69 -1.68
C SER A 268 14.22 -15.71 -2.81
N GLN A 269 13.09 -15.92 -3.48
CA GLN A 269 12.62 -15.03 -4.54
C GLN A 269 12.44 -13.58 -4.04
N SER A 270 11.89 -13.39 -2.85
CA SER A 270 11.72 -12.06 -2.26
C SER A 270 13.06 -11.38 -1.97
N GLY A 271 14.11 -12.14 -1.66
CA GLY A 271 15.46 -11.61 -1.47
C GLY A 271 16.25 -11.37 -2.76
N GLN A 272 15.77 -11.82 -3.93
CA GLN A 272 16.49 -11.74 -5.20
C GLN A 272 16.04 -10.54 -6.07
N SER A 273 16.64 -10.40 -7.26
CA SER A 273 16.27 -9.36 -8.22
C SER A 273 14.80 -9.39 -8.59
N GLY A 274 14.11 -8.25 -8.42
CA GLY A 274 12.78 -8.02 -8.94
C GLY A 274 12.80 -7.52 -10.40
N ASN A 275 11.61 -7.17 -10.89
CA ASN A 275 11.41 -6.68 -12.25
C ASN A 275 10.76 -5.29 -12.32
N GLY A 276 10.97 -4.47 -11.28
CA GLY A 276 10.46 -3.11 -11.25
C GLY A 276 11.08 -2.21 -12.31
N SER A 277 10.27 -1.32 -12.90
CA SER A 277 10.75 -0.38 -13.92
C SER A 277 11.23 0.93 -13.30
N LEU A 278 12.30 1.49 -13.84
CA LEU A 278 12.81 2.83 -13.51
C LEU A 278 12.41 3.89 -14.55
N SER A 279 11.60 3.52 -15.54
CA SER A 279 11.28 4.38 -16.69
C SER A 279 10.40 5.59 -16.35
N GLN A 280 9.74 5.59 -15.19
CA GLN A 280 8.91 6.69 -14.71
C GLN A 280 9.69 7.49 -13.67
N PHE A 281 10.26 8.62 -14.08
CA PHE A 281 11.10 9.42 -13.21
C PHE A 281 10.86 10.92 -13.36
N SER A 282 11.17 11.67 -12.30
CA SER A 282 11.21 13.13 -12.27
C SER A 282 12.62 13.57 -11.88
N SER A 283 13.25 14.38 -12.71
CA SER A 283 14.60 14.89 -12.47
C SER A 283 14.57 16.36 -12.04
N GLY A 284 15.37 16.70 -11.03
CA GLY A 284 15.54 18.06 -10.55
C GLY A 284 14.43 18.54 -9.61
N MET A 285 14.86 19.10 -8.49
CA MET A 285 13.97 19.66 -7.47
C MET A 285 14.49 21.01 -6.97
N GLN A 286 13.62 21.75 -6.27
CA GLN A 286 13.96 22.98 -5.56
C GLN A 286 13.79 22.78 -4.06
N LEU A 287 14.71 23.29 -3.26
CA LEU A 287 14.59 23.29 -1.80
C LEU A 287 13.49 24.26 -1.34
N ARG A 288 12.63 23.81 -0.43
CA ARG A 288 11.62 24.63 0.25
C ARG A 288 11.98 24.84 1.72
N MET A 289 12.24 23.75 2.42
CA MET A 289 12.76 23.79 3.77
C MET A 289 13.63 22.57 4.06
N THR A 290 14.53 22.72 5.03
CA THR A 290 15.18 21.57 5.67
C THR A 290 15.37 21.85 7.15
N TYR A 291 15.21 20.82 7.99
CA TYR A 291 15.29 20.97 9.44
C TYR A 291 15.86 19.72 10.11
N GLN A 292 17.09 19.84 10.58
CA GLN A 292 17.86 18.74 11.18
C GLN A 292 17.21 18.16 12.47
N PRO A 293 16.66 18.95 13.41
CA PRO A 293 16.04 18.38 14.63
C PRO A 293 14.75 17.57 14.42
N ALA A 294 14.18 17.59 13.21
CA ALA A 294 13.09 16.71 12.81
C ALA A 294 13.50 15.73 11.70
N ASP A 295 14.77 15.78 11.27
CA ASP A 295 15.30 15.06 10.13
C ASP A 295 14.37 15.11 8.90
N PHE A 296 14.00 16.32 8.51
CA PHE A 296 12.99 16.55 7.47
C PHE A 296 13.51 17.53 6.43
N THR A 297 13.28 17.22 5.15
CA THR A 297 13.47 18.11 4.02
C THR A 297 12.20 18.11 3.18
N LEU A 298 11.73 19.30 2.81
CA LEU A 298 10.71 19.48 1.79
C LEU A 298 11.32 20.09 0.54
N LEU A 299 11.10 19.42 -0.58
CA LEU A 299 11.50 19.82 -1.92
C LEU A 299 10.24 20.11 -2.74
N ARG A 300 10.41 20.74 -3.90
CA ARG A 300 9.39 20.82 -4.95
C ARG A 300 9.98 20.28 -6.24
N LEU A 301 9.32 19.35 -6.91
CA LEU A 301 9.75 18.90 -8.23
C LEU A 301 9.74 20.05 -9.23
N ASN A 302 10.66 20.03 -10.19
CA ASN A 302 10.68 20.97 -11.30
C ASN A 302 9.46 20.81 -12.20
N THR A 303 9.06 19.56 -12.44
CA THR A 303 7.97 19.20 -13.33
C THR A 303 7.02 18.24 -12.61
N THR A 304 5.72 18.52 -12.72
CA THR A 304 4.68 17.62 -12.20
C THR A 304 4.73 16.27 -12.93
N PRO A 305 4.69 15.12 -12.21
CA PRO A 305 4.59 13.82 -12.84
C PRO A 305 3.37 13.71 -13.75
N PRO A 306 3.47 13.12 -14.95
CA PRO A 306 2.31 12.85 -15.80
C PRO A 306 1.19 12.13 -15.06
N SER A 307 -0.06 12.55 -15.28
CA SER A 307 -1.24 11.95 -14.62
C SER A 307 -1.37 10.44 -14.88
N ALA A 308 -0.91 9.95 -16.03
CA ALA A 308 -0.88 8.54 -16.37
C ALA A 308 -0.02 7.67 -15.44
N TRP A 309 0.88 8.28 -14.65
CA TRP A 309 1.67 7.56 -13.64
C TRP A 309 0.91 7.39 -12.33
N ASN A 310 -0.27 8.01 -12.19
CA ASN A 310 -1.13 7.91 -11.01
C ASN A 310 -0.42 8.22 -9.68
N VAL A 311 0.50 9.21 -9.68
CA VAL A 311 1.22 9.61 -8.47
C VAL A 311 0.29 10.38 -7.53
N THR A 312 0.14 9.88 -6.31
CA THR A 312 -0.73 10.46 -5.28
C THR A 312 0.00 11.50 -4.44
N TYR A 313 -0.66 12.62 -4.12
CA TYR A 313 -0.17 13.61 -3.16
C TYR A 313 -0.70 13.23 -1.78
N LEU A 314 0.17 12.73 -0.91
CA LEU A 314 -0.20 12.12 0.36
C LEU A 314 -0.76 13.14 1.36
N GLY A 315 -1.75 12.71 2.13
CA GLY A 315 -2.23 13.46 3.30
C GLY A 315 -1.24 13.43 4.46
N TRP A 316 -1.44 14.30 5.45
CA TRP A 316 -0.58 14.42 6.62
C TRP A 316 -1.37 14.67 7.90
N ASP A 317 -0.80 14.26 9.03
CA ASP A 317 -1.33 14.53 10.37
C ASP A 317 -0.20 15.13 11.23
N ARG A 318 -0.39 16.39 11.65
CA ARG A 318 0.55 17.16 12.48
C ARG A 318 0.16 17.18 13.96
N THR A 319 -0.80 16.36 14.39
CA THR A 319 -1.16 16.24 15.79
C THR A 319 -0.02 15.65 16.62
N THR A 320 0.01 15.98 17.91
CA THR A 320 0.97 15.43 18.85
C THR A 320 0.49 14.14 19.51
N THR A 321 -0.78 13.75 19.27
CA THR A 321 -1.42 12.56 19.83
C THR A 321 -0.86 11.30 19.20
N GLY A 322 -0.70 10.25 20.00
CA GLY A 322 -0.36 8.92 19.50
C GLY A 322 -1.43 8.37 18.55
N PHE A 323 -1.10 7.26 17.89
CA PHE A 323 -1.95 6.61 16.90
C PHE A 323 -1.85 5.09 17.08
N ASN A 324 -2.86 4.34 16.64
CA ASN A 324 -3.08 2.97 17.11
C ASN A 324 -2.25 1.94 16.34
N SER A 325 -2.03 2.18 15.05
CA SER A 325 -1.21 1.35 14.18
C SER A 325 -0.59 2.23 13.10
N GLY A 326 0.52 1.78 12.53
CA GLY A 326 1.16 2.47 11.42
C GLY A 326 1.74 1.49 10.39
N ILE A 327 2.01 2.05 9.21
CA ILE A 327 2.72 1.35 8.15
C ILE A 327 3.89 2.18 7.65
N ALA A 328 4.88 1.48 7.11
CA ALA A 328 5.99 2.06 6.38
C ALA A 328 5.93 1.59 4.93
N ILE A 329 6.05 2.50 3.98
CA ILE A 329 6.22 2.17 2.56
C ILE A 329 7.52 2.80 2.11
N HIS A 330 8.46 1.98 1.65
CA HIS A 330 9.85 2.40 1.48
C HIS A 330 10.58 1.61 0.40
N HIS A 331 11.78 2.06 0.03
CA HIS A 331 12.70 1.36 -0.85
C HIS A 331 13.92 0.86 -0.04
N PRO A 332 13.81 -0.31 0.62
CA PRO A 332 14.93 -0.85 1.37
C PRO A 332 16.06 -1.14 0.39
N GLN A 333 17.24 -0.64 0.69
CA GLN A 333 18.48 -0.76 -0.08
C GLN A 333 18.40 -0.12 -1.47
N GLY A 334 17.43 0.78 -1.65
CA GLY A 334 17.09 1.37 -2.96
C GLY A 334 16.45 0.36 -3.92
N ASP A 335 16.03 -0.80 -3.42
CA ASP A 335 15.39 -1.88 -4.16
C ASP A 335 13.89 -1.60 -4.41
N GLU A 336 13.17 -2.54 -5.03
CA GLU A 336 11.73 -2.41 -5.29
C GLU A 336 10.93 -2.05 -4.02
N LYS A 337 9.87 -1.26 -4.20
CA LYS A 337 9.03 -0.75 -3.11
C LYS A 337 8.44 -1.87 -2.25
N ARG A 338 8.57 -1.73 -0.93
CA ARG A 338 8.06 -2.67 0.09
C ARG A 338 7.13 -1.99 1.09
N ILE A 339 6.36 -2.79 1.81
CA ILE A 339 5.49 -2.37 2.91
C ILE A 339 5.81 -3.13 4.20
N SER A 340 5.83 -2.42 5.33
CA SER A 340 6.09 -2.97 6.67
C SER A 340 5.05 -2.45 7.67
N PHE A 341 4.62 -3.30 8.60
CA PHE A 341 3.50 -3.03 9.52
C PHE A 341 3.96 -3.02 10.97
N THR A 342 3.49 -2.05 11.75
CA THR A 342 3.78 -2.03 13.19
C THR A 342 3.03 -3.13 13.91
N THR A 343 3.69 -3.82 14.85
CA THR A 343 3.11 -4.89 15.67
C THR A 343 2.61 -4.42 17.03
N SER A 344 2.84 -3.15 17.36
CA SER A 344 2.35 -2.49 18.57
C SER A 344 2.06 -1.02 18.29
N THR A 345 1.29 -0.40 19.18
CA THR A 345 0.98 1.03 19.13
C THR A 345 2.27 1.85 19.03
N PRO A 346 2.42 2.68 17.99
CA PRO A 346 3.58 3.54 17.84
C PRO A 346 3.78 4.49 19.03
N GLY A 347 5.04 4.59 19.45
CA GLY A 347 5.47 5.40 20.60
C GLY A 347 6.27 6.62 20.16
N THR A 348 7.02 7.22 21.09
CA THR A 348 7.93 8.34 20.81
C THR A 348 9.30 8.09 21.42
N ALA A 349 10.36 8.51 20.73
CA ALA A 349 11.72 8.51 21.25
C ALA A 349 12.46 9.80 20.85
N ASN A 350 13.58 10.06 21.50
CA ASN A 350 14.57 11.02 21.01
C ASN A 350 15.85 10.25 20.67
N ILE A 351 16.38 10.44 19.46
CA ILE A 351 17.59 9.75 18.98
C ILE A 351 18.60 10.77 18.45
N SER A 352 19.87 10.37 18.30
CA SER A 352 20.89 11.15 17.59
C SER A 352 21.57 10.26 16.55
N ILE A 353 21.81 10.82 15.36
CA ILE A 353 22.46 10.16 14.22
C ILE A 353 23.73 10.93 13.80
N GLY A 354 24.49 11.47 14.77
CA GLY A 354 25.65 12.32 14.48
C GLY A 354 25.34 13.82 14.48
N GLY A 355 24.25 14.23 15.16
CA GLY A 355 23.79 15.62 15.22
C GLY A 355 22.93 15.91 16.46
N PRO A 356 22.09 16.97 16.44
CA PRO A 356 21.16 17.26 17.53
C PRO A 356 20.17 16.12 17.73
N ASN A 357 19.55 16.07 18.91
CA ASN A 357 18.49 15.10 19.16
C ASN A 357 17.31 15.33 18.22
N ILE A 358 16.84 14.24 17.62
CA ILE A 358 15.70 14.19 16.72
C ILE A 358 14.54 13.58 17.49
N ALA A 359 13.43 14.31 17.55
CA ALA A 359 12.19 13.81 18.12
C ALA A 359 11.47 12.92 17.11
N THR A 360 11.25 11.65 17.47
CA THR A 360 10.74 10.62 16.56
C THR A 360 9.48 9.93 17.06
N TRP A 361 8.68 9.44 16.12
CA TRP A 361 7.74 8.34 16.35
C TRP A 361 8.51 7.01 16.29
N THR A 362 8.14 6.03 17.10
CA THR A 362 8.72 4.68 17.07
C THR A 362 7.75 3.69 16.44
N PHE A 363 8.18 3.08 15.34
CA PHE A 363 7.45 2.03 14.62
C PHE A 363 8.10 0.70 14.97
N ASN A 364 7.44 -0.13 15.75
CA ASN A 364 7.97 -1.43 16.13
C ASN A 364 7.50 -2.50 15.14
N PHE A 365 8.46 -3.13 14.47
CA PHE A 365 8.29 -4.28 13.60
C PHE A 365 8.73 -5.52 14.37
N SER A 366 7.95 -6.61 14.33
CA SER A 366 8.29 -7.87 15.01
C SER A 366 7.88 -9.09 14.20
N GLY A 367 8.76 -10.08 14.11
CA GLY A 367 8.53 -11.34 13.38
C GLY A 367 8.32 -11.15 11.88
N GLY A 368 8.83 -10.07 11.29
CA GLY A 368 8.49 -9.66 9.92
C GLY A 368 9.34 -8.50 9.38
N PRO A 369 8.92 -7.85 8.29
CA PRO A 369 9.70 -6.84 7.58
C PRO A 369 9.86 -5.53 8.36
N GLY A 370 11.06 -4.95 8.26
CA GLY A 370 11.41 -3.66 8.83
C GLY A 370 11.92 -2.67 7.77
N LEU A 371 12.86 -1.79 8.14
CA LEU A 371 13.56 -0.86 7.27
C LEU A 371 15.02 -1.29 7.10
N GLN A 372 15.66 -0.83 6.02
CA GLN A 372 17.10 -0.97 5.74
C GLN A 372 17.67 0.38 5.27
N GLY A 373 18.99 0.46 5.05
CA GLY A 373 19.58 1.62 4.36
C GLY A 373 18.84 1.91 3.05
N GLY A 374 18.68 3.17 2.64
CA GLY A 374 17.83 3.54 1.49
C GLY A 374 16.34 3.72 1.82
N SER A 375 15.82 3.11 2.90
CA SER A 375 14.48 3.45 3.43
C SER A 375 14.42 4.88 3.97
N SER A 376 15.56 5.47 4.35
CA SER A 376 15.67 6.84 4.85
C SER A 376 14.86 7.84 4.02
N GLY A 377 14.09 8.69 4.70
CA GLY A 377 13.20 9.68 4.09
C GLY A 377 11.83 9.17 3.68
N SER A 378 11.58 7.86 3.67
CA SER A 378 10.26 7.31 3.36
C SER A 378 9.19 7.78 4.36
N PRO A 379 7.93 8.03 3.94
CA PRO A 379 6.88 8.38 4.88
C PRO A 379 6.48 7.21 5.80
N GLY A 380 6.25 7.52 7.07
CA GLY A 380 5.54 6.63 8.00
C GLY A 380 4.08 7.10 8.13
N PHE A 381 3.13 6.18 7.95
CA PHE A 381 1.70 6.48 7.96
C PHE A 381 1.02 6.00 9.24
N ASP A 382 -0.03 6.70 9.67
CA ASP A 382 -0.95 6.22 10.72
C ASP A 382 -2.06 5.32 10.15
N GLN A 383 -2.99 4.87 11.02
CA GLN A 383 -4.09 4.00 10.63
C GLN A 383 -5.06 4.62 9.61
N ASN A 384 -5.02 5.94 9.40
CA ASN A 384 -5.84 6.64 8.42
C ASN A 384 -5.07 6.88 7.11
N GLY A 385 -3.83 6.39 7.00
CA GLY A 385 -3.01 6.57 5.81
C GLY A 385 -2.46 7.99 5.65
N ARG A 386 -2.37 8.76 6.75
CA ARG A 386 -1.77 10.10 6.77
C ARG A 386 -0.33 10.04 7.24
N VAL A 387 0.53 10.83 6.59
CA VAL A 387 1.95 10.92 6.95
C VAL A 387 2.11 11.49 8.36
N ARG A 388 2.93 10.80 9.18
CA ARG A 388 3.32 11.19 10.54
C ARG A 388 4.77 11.64 10.66
N GLY A 389 5.62 11.28 9.70
CA GLY A 389 7.04 11.58 9.73
C GLY A 389 7.85 10.91 8.62
N THR A 390 9.16 11.17 8.61
CA THR A 390 10.16 10.61 7.68
C THR A 390 10.99 9.53 8.36
N ALA A 391 11.29 8.41 7.68
CA ALA A 391 12.21 7.41 8.21
C ALA A 391 13.60 8.03 8.44
N THR A 392 14.10 7.95 9.67
CA THR A 392 15.35 8.58 10.12
C THR A 392 16.42 7.54 10.43
N ALA A 393 16.05 6.50 11.19
CA ALA A 393 17.00 5.48 11.66
C ALA A 393 16.28 4.19 12.05
N VAL A 394 17.06 3.16 12.38
CA VAL A 394 16.61 1.90 12.97
C VAL A 394 17.52 1.48 14.13
N ASN A 395 17.00 0.69 15.07
CA ASN A 395 17.77 0.11 16.19
C ASN A 395 18.63 -1.10 15.75
N GLY A 396 19.48 -0.93 14.75
CA GLY A 396 20.38 -1.96 14.23
C GLY A 396 20.23 -2.17 12.73
N LEU A 397 21.37 -2.42 12.06
CA LEU A 397 21.47 -2.47 10.59
C LEU A 397 21.56 -3.89 10.01
N SER A 398 21.81 -4.90 10.84
CA SER A 398 21.94 -6.30 10.41
C SER A 398 20.59 -6.90 9.99
N LEU A 399 20.61 -7.79 9.00
CA LEU A 399 19.47 -8.58 8.53
C LEU A 399 18.77 -9.39 9.62
N SER A 400 19.55 -9.87 10.59
CA SER A 400 19.04 -10.54 11.78
C SER A 400 18.16 -9.63 12.64
N VAL A 401 18.33 -8.30 12.56
CA VAL A 401 17.46 -7.32 13.21
C VAL A 401 16.25 -7.03 12.33
N VAL A 402 16.47 -6.86 11.02
CA VAL A 402 15.45 -6.50 10.03
C VAL A 402 14.31 -7.53 9.96
N CYS A 403 14.64 -8.83 10.00
CA CYS A 403 13.65 -9.91 9.90
C CYS A 403 13.25 -10.53 11.25
N ASN A 404 13.69 -9.94 12.37
CA ASN A 404 13.24 -10.31 13.71
C ASN A 404 12.46 -9.15 14.34
N SER A 405 13.07 -8.42 15.27
CA SER A 405 12.43 -7.28 15.91
C SER A 405 13.26 -6.02 15.68
N GLN A 406 12.64 -5.02 15.07
CA GLN A 406 13.27 -3.75 14.74
C GLN A 406 12.34 -2.60 15.12
N THR A 407 12.91 -1.56 15.71
CA THR A 407 12.28 -0.27 15.91
C THR A 407 12.79 0.69 14.83
N GLY A 408 11.90 1.11 13.95
CA GLY A 408 12.11 2.25 13.06
C GLY A 408 11.81 3.56 13.78
N PHE A 409 12.66 4.56 13.57
CA PHE A 409 12.50 5.90 14.11
C PHE A 409 12.12 6.86 12.99
N TYR A 410 11.01 7.56 13.16
CA TYR A 410 10.47 8.49 12.17
C TYR A 410 10.50 9.93 12.68
N GLY A 411 11.29 10.81 12.06
CA GLY A 411 11.33 12.24 12.34
C GLY A 411 9.94 12.87 12.30
N ARG A 412 9.49 13.45 13.41
CA ARG A 412 8.08 13.83 13.59
C ARG A 412 7.68 15.02 12.70
N LEU A 413 6.65 14.83 11.87
CA LEU A 413 6.09 15.89 11.03
C LEU A 413 5.62 17.10 11.86
N ASN A 414 5.02 16.87 13.02
CA ASN A 414 4.57 17.95 13.90
C ASN A 414 5.74 18.81 14.45
N VAL A 415 6.95 18.27 14.51
CA VAL A 415 8.15 19.02 14.91
C VAL A 415 8.67 19.82 13.72
N ALA A 416 8.72 19.20 12.54
CA ALA A 416 9.03 19.90 11.27
C ALA A 416 8.00 21.00 10.92
N TRP A 417 6.77 20.90 11.41
CA TRP A 417 5.70 21.90 11.20
C TRP A 417 6.07 23.30 11.69
N ASN A 418 6.60 23.36 12.91
CA ASN A 418 7.08 24.61 13.53
C ASN A 418 8.55 24.87 13.17
N GLY A 419 9.33 23.80 13.07
CA GLY A 419 10.69 23.85 12.57
C GLY A 419 11.57 24.82 13.35
N GLY A 420 12.45 25.51 12.63
CA GLY A 420 13.31 26.57 13.18
C GLY A 420 12.65 27.96 13.23
N GLY A 421 11.34 28.06 13.00
CA GLY A 421 10.59 29.32 13.05
C GLY A 421 10.63 30.19 11.78
N THR A 422 11.24 29.71 10.69
CA THR A 422 11.30 30.42 9.40
C THR A 422 10.84 29.52 8.25
N ALA A 423 10.37 30.09 7.13
CA ALA A 423 9.89 29.33 5.98
C ALA A 423 10.94 28.35 5.40
N SER A 424 12.24 28.66 5.50
CA SER A 424 13.31 27.76 5.06
C SER A 424 13.60 26.61 6.02
N THR A 425 12.97 26.58 7.19
CA THR A 425 13.22 25.60 8.25
C THR A 425 11.94 24.99 8.83
N ARG A 426 10.76 25.22 8.25
CA ARG A 426 9.47 24.67 8.75
C ARG A 426 8.47 24.35 7.63
N LEU A 427 7.53 23.44 7.90
CA LEU A 427 6.54 22.99 6.90
C LEU A 427 5.32 23.90 6.77
N SER A 428 4.97 24.64 7.82
CA SER A 428 3.69 25.38 7.89
C SER A 428 3.46 26.35 6.74
N ASP A 429 4.49 27.08 6.28
CA ASP A 429 4.36 28.02 5.15
C ASP A 429 4.06 27.32 3.82
N TRP A 430 4.37 26.03 3.70
CA TRP A 430 4.29 25.26 2.46
C TRP A 430 3.09 24.33 2.42
N LEU A 431 2.78 23.67 3.55
CA LEU A 431 1.71 22.69 3.64
C LEU A 431 0.38 23.30 4.11
N ASP A 432 0.40 24.46 4.78
CA ASP A 432 -0.80 25.26 5.06
C ASP A 432 -0.62 26.73 4.59
N PRO A 433 -0.42 26.96 3.28
CA PRO A 433 -0.17 28.30 2.74
C PRO A 433 -1.36 29.26 2.92
N LEU A 434 -2.55 28.72 3.16
CA LEU A 434 -3.79 29.49 3.40
C LEU A 434 -4.01 29.83 4.88
N GLY A 435 -3.20 29.30 5.80
CA GLY A 435 -3.37 29.52 7.23
C GLY A 435 -4.70 28.97 7.78
N THR A 436 -5.18 27.85 7.22
CA THR A 436 -6.43 27.22 7.62
C THR A 436 -6.42 26.71 9.06
N GLY A 437 -5.22 26.44 9.60
CA GLY A 437 -5.06 25.88 10.94
C GLY A 437 -5.39 24.38 11.03
N GLN A 438 -5.66 23.70 9.92
CA GLN A 438 -5.94 22.27 9.89
C GLN A 438 -4.82 21.46 10.56
N THR A 439 -5.19 20.48 11.38
CA THR A 439 -4.25 19.57 12.04
C THR A 439 -4.04 18.27 11.26
N THR A 440 -4.94 17.98 10.32
CA THR A 440 -4.89 16.84 9.43
C THR A 440 -5.39 17.24 8.06
N LEU A 441 -4.84 16.63 7.02
CA LEU A 441 -5.31 16.74 5.65
C LEU A 441 -5.19 15.36 5.00
N ASP A 442 -6.19 14.96 4.21
CA ASP A 442 -6.14 13.73 3.42
C ASP A 442 -5.41 13.96 2.08
N HIS A 443 -5.28 12.90 1.28
CA HIS A 443 -4.58 12.99 0.00
C HIS A 443 -5.27 13.96 -0.96
N LEU A 444 -4.56 14.51 -1.94
CA LEU A 444 -5.17 15.45 -2.90
C LEU A 444 -6.33 14.80 -3.64
N GLY A 445 -7.46 15.51 -3.73
CA GLY A 445 -8.66 14.99 -4.39
C GLY A 445 -9.46 14.00 -3.54
N SER A 446 -9.07 13.81 -2.26
CA SER A 446 -9.98 13.25 -1.27
C SER A 446 -11.06 14.27 -0.95
N GLU A 447 -12.14 14.26 -1.74
CA GLU A 447 -13.41 14.62 -1.14
C GLU A 447 -13.64 13.63 0.01
N PRO A 448 -14.02 14.07 1.23
CA PRO A 448 -14.43 13.15 2.28
C PRO A 448 -15.47 12.20 1.68
N PRO A 449 -15.33 10.87 1.81
CA PRO A 449 -16.35 9.98 1.29
C PRO A 449 -17.70 10.35 1.93
N PRO A 450 -18.83 10.25 1.21
CA PRO A 450 -20.13 10.36 1.85
C PRO A 450 -20.23 9.38 3.03
N ILE A 451 -21.06 9.68 4.03
CA ILE A 451 -21.47 8.67 5.02
C ILE A 451 -22.02 7.46 4.23
N PRO A 452 -21.71 6.19 4.62
CA PRO A 452 -22.11 5.04 3.85
C PRO A 452 -23.60 5.02 3.51
N GLY A 453 -23.91 4.68 2.26
CA GLY A 453 -25.24 4.74 1.68
C GLY A 453 -26.22 3.74 2.27
N PRO A 454 -27.52 3.87 1.96
CA PRO A 454 -28.55 2.97 2.48
C PRO A 454 -28.34 1.54 1.99
N PHE A 455 -28.73 0.57 2.82
CA PHE A 455 -28.70 -0.85 2.50
C PHE A 455 -29.85 -1.59 3.23
N SER A 456 -30.07 -2.86 2.90
CA SER A 456 -31.20 -3.64 3.46
C SER A 456 -30.73 -4.90 4.14
N LEU A 457 -31.39 -5.24 5.26
CA LEU A 457 -31.23 -6.54 5.91
C LEU A 457 -32.00 -7.58 5.08
N VAL A 458 -31.36 -8.69 4.75
CA VAL A 458 -31.91 -9.68 3.82
C VAL A 458 -32.32 -10.96 4.54
N PHE A 459 -31.43 -11.53 5.34
CA PHE A 459 -31.69 -12.79 6.03
C PHE A 459 -31.06 -12.81 7.43
N PRO A 460 -31.77 -13.29 8.47
CA PRO A 460 -33.17 -13.72 8.46
C PRO A 460 -34.10 -12.53 8.21
N ALA A 461 -35.21 -12.76 7.50
CA ALA A 461 -36.17 -11.71 7.19
C ALA A 461 -36.76 -11.13 8.50
N ASP A 462 -37.11 -9.84 8.51
CA ASP A 462 -37.71 -9.22 9.69
C ASP A 462 -39.04 -9.87 10.06
N GLY A 463 -39.19 -10.24 11.33
CA GLY A 463 -40.34 -10.96 11.85
C GLY A 463 -40.36 -12.45 11.48
N ALA A 464 -39.26 -13.02 10.99
CA ALA A 464 -39.20 -14.45 10.70
C ALA A 464 -39.48 -15.27 11.96
N THR A 465 -40.38 -16.25 11.86
CA THR A 465 -40.69 -17.18 12.94
C THR A 465 -40.17 -18.57 12.59
N ASN A 466 -40.09 -19.45 13.60
CA ASN A 466 -39.78 -20.86 13.42
C ASN A 466 -38.41 -21.09 12.76
N VAL A 467 -37.42 -20.27 13.11
CA VAL A 467 -36.02 -20.44 12.68
C VAL A 467 -35.39 -21.59 13.48
N ASP A 468 -34.90 -22.62 12.81
CA ASP A 468 -34.22 -23.75 13.47
C ASP A 468 -32.87 -23.27 14.06
N PRO A 469 -32.72 -23.19 15.40
CA PRO A 469 -31.49 -22.70 16.03
C PRO A 469 -30.29 -23.64 15.82
N SER A 470 -30.54 -24.91 15.48
CA SER A 470 -29.49 -25.91 15.21
C SER A 470 -28.94 -25.81 13.79
N ALA A 471 -29.74 -25.34 12.83
CA ALA A 471 -29.37 -25.21 11.43
C ALA A 471 -29.02 -23.77 11.01
N PHE A 472 -29.59 -22.76 11.68
CA PHE A 472 -29.38 -21.37 11.34
C PHE A 472 -27.99 -20.87 11.76
N ASN A 473 -27.22 -20.36 10.79
CA ASN A 473 -25.84 -19.93 11.03
C ASN A 473 -25.41 -18.70 10.23
N THR A 474 -26.28 -18.07 9.44
CA THR A 474 -25.88 -17.02 8.49
C THR A 474 -26.81 -15.83 8.51
N PHE A 475 -26.23 -14.63 8.55
CA PHE A 475 -26.90 -13.35 8.33
C PHE A 475 -26.45 -12.75 7.01
N THR A 476 -27.35 -12.10 6.27
CA THR A 476 -27.01 -11.42 5.00
C THR A 476 -27.69 -10.07 4.88
N TRP A 477 -27.04 -9.14 4.17
CA TRP A 477 -27.56 -7.81 3.84
C TRP A 477 -27.14 -7.42 2.42
N THR A 478 -27.67 -6.33 1.88
CA THR A 478 -27.20 -5.76 0.61
C THR A 478 -25.97 -4.89 0.83
N ASP A 479 -25.15 -4.69 -0.20
CA ASP A 479 -24.02 -3.78 -0.13
C ASP A 479 -24.47 -2.33 0.13
N SER A 480 -23.76 -1.66 1.03
CA SER A 480 -23.83 -0.22 1.27
C SER A 480 -22.74 0.49 0.46
N GLU A 481 -23.13 1.50 -0.31
CA GLU A 481 -22.19 2.34 -1.05
C GLU A 481 -21.25 3.06 -0.06
N ASP A 482 -19.99 3.24 -0.44
CA ASP A 482 -18.96 3.89 0.39
C ASP A 482 -18.62 3.25 1.74
N ALA A 483 -19.14 2.06 2.06
CA ALA A 483 -18.81 1.31 3.27
C ALA A 483 -17.41 0.67 3.18
N PHE A 484 -16.62 0.76 4.26
CA PHE A 484 -15.33 0.06 4.39
C PHE A 484 -15.46 -1.24 5.19
N LYS A 485 -16.37 -1.24 6.17
CA LYS A 485 -16.64 -2.38 7.06
C LYS A 485 -18.07 -2.32 7.58
N TYR A 486 -18.55 -3.45 8.11
CA TYR A 486 -19.84 -3.56 8.79
C TYR A 486 -19.67 -4.00 10.24
N VAL A 487 -20.49 -3.48 11.16
CA VAL A 487 -20.61 -3.93 12.55
C VAL A 487 -21.96 -4.57 12.75
N VAL A 488 -21.99 -5.86 13.11
CA VAL A 488 -23.22 -6.62 13.36
C VAL A 488 -23.47 -6.74 14.86
N SER A 489 -24.66 -6.37 15.31
CA SER A 489 -25.11 -6.53 16.70
C SER A 489 -26.31 -7.46 16.75
N ILE A 490 -26.31 -8.40 17.69
CA ILE A 490 -27.42 -9.34 17.94
C ILE A 490 -27.76 -9.32 19.44
N SER A 491 -29.04 -9.29 19.80
CA SER A 491 -29.50 -9.23 21.19
C SER A 491 -30.90 -9.83 21.36
N THR A 492 -31.24 -10.32 22.56
CA THR A 492 -32.63 -10.65 22.94
C THR A 492 -33.45 -9.42 23.34
N SER A 493 -32.83 -8.24 23.37
CA SER A 493 -33.46 -6.96 23.68
C SER A 493 -33.49 -6.05 22.45
N PRO A 494 -34.65 -5.48 22.07
CA PRO A 494 -34.75 -4.56 20.94
C PRO A 494 -33.96 -3.26 21.15
N SER A 495 -33.64 -2.91 22.40
CA SER A 495 -32.82 -1.76 22.74
C SER A 495 -31.32 -2.07 22.80
N PHE A 496 -30.91 -3.31 22.50
CA PHE A 496 -29.51 -3.76 22.55
C PHE A 496 -28.83 -3.44 23.90
N SER A 497 -29.56 -3.60 25.00
CA SER A 497 -29.08 -3.41 26.37
C SER A 497 -29.99 -4.14 27.38
N PRO A 498 -29.46 -4.89 28.38
CA PRO A 498 -28.10 -5.43 28.51
C PRO A 498 -27.95 -6.78 27.76
N GLY A 499 -26.72 -7.20 27.44
CA GLY A 499 -26.45 -8.52 26.82
C GLY A 499 -26.33 -8.55 25.29
N THR A 500 -25.77 -7.50 24.69
CA THR A 500 -25.53 -7.44 23.23
C THR A 500 -24.30 -8.23 22.83
N PHE A 501 -24.46 -9.20 21.92
CA PHE A 501 -23.36 -9.81 21.21
C PHE A 501 -22.95 -8.90 20.06
N VAL A 502 -21.72 -8.36 20.12
CA VAL A 502 -21.11 -7.64 19.00
C VAL A 502 -20.16 -8.60 18.29
N VAL A 503 -20.51 -9.02 17.08
CA VAL A 503 -19.69 -9.93 16.29
C VAL A 503 -18.90 -9.11 15.26
N GLY A 504 -17.76 -8.57 15.73
CA GLY A 504 -16.65 -8.02 14.94
C GLY A 504 -16.98 -6.94 13.88
N PRO A 505 -15.94 -6.27 13.33
CA PRO A 505 -16.03 -5.65 12.01
C PRO A 505 -15.81 -6.72 10.91
N ILE A 506 -16.67 -6.73 9.90
CA ILE A 506 -16.52 -7.58 8.69
C ILE A 506 -16.15 -6.65 7.53
N ASP A 507 -15.15 -7.01 6.72
CA ASP A 507 -14.73 -6.22 5.57
C ASP A 507 -15.84 -6.15 4.49
N ARG A 508 -15.86 -5.06 3.70
CA ARG A 508 -16.86 -4.76 2.67
C ARG A 508 -17.17 -5.93 1.70
N THR A 509 -16.20 -6.78 1.37
CA THR A 509 -16.32 -7.88 0.41
C THR A 509 -17.26 -9.00 0.86
N SER A 510 -17.70 -8.98 2.12
CA SER A 510 -18.56 -10.02 2.70
C SER A 510 -19.80 -9.38 3.33
N PRO A 511 -20.88 -9.12 2.57
CA PRO A 511 -22.18 -8.66 3.10
C PRO A 511 -22.95 -9.80 3.78
N ASN A 512 -22.22 -10.64 4.51
CA ASN A 512 -22.72 -11.78 5.24
C ASN A 512 -21.88 -12.00 6.52
N LEU A 513 -22.51 -12.60 7.52
CA LEU A 513 -21.87 -13.07 8.74
C LEU A 513 -22.26 -14.51 8.97
N THR A 514 -21.28 -15.39 9.16
CA THR A 514 -21.52 -16.76 9.66
C THR A 514 -21.22 -16.83 11.16
N VAL A 515 -22.17 -17.36 11.94
CA VAL A 515 -22.02 -17.68 13.36
C VAL A 515 -21.95 -19.19 13.56
N PHE A 516 -21.55 -19.66 14.74
CA PHE A 516 -21.56 -21.10 15.03
C PHE A 516 -23.00 -21.63 15.09
N SER A 517 -23.24 -22.83 14.57
CA SER A 517 -24.52 -23.54 14.78
C SER A 517 -24.77 -23.76 16.27
N GLY A 518 -26.02 -23.57 16.73
CA GLY A 518 -26.35 -23.66 18.16
C GLY A 518 -25.97 -22.42 18.98
N THR A 519 -25.69 -21.29 18.33
CA THR A 519 -25.46 -19.99 19.01
C THR A 519 -26.73 -19.46 19.68
N PHE A 520 -27.90 -19.82 19.18
CA PHE A 520 -29.19 -19.27 19.61
C PHE A 520 -29.97 -20.27 20.46
N ASP A 521 -30.51 -19.80 21.58
CA ASP A 521 -31.46 -20.56 22.39
C ASP A 521 -32.78 -20.82 21.63
N GLU A 522 -33.41 -21.96 21.91
CA GLU A 522 -34.76 -22.31 21.44
C GLU A 522 -35.83 -21.39 22.05
N ASN A 523 -37.01 -21.32 21.41
CA ASN A 523 -38.17 -20.49 21.83
C ASN A 523 -37.79 -19.05 22.26
N THR A 524 -36.86 -18.43 21.52
CA THR A 524 -36.30 -17.13 21.89
C THR A 524 -36.38 -16.16 20.72
N THR A 525 -36.80 -14.93 21.00
CA THR A 525 -36.79 -13.84 20.03
C THR A 525 -35.47 -13.08 20.08
N TYR A 526 -34.84 -12.92 18.92
CA TYR A 526 -33.62 -12.14 18.74
C TYR A 526 -33.87 -10.94 17.83
N TYR A 527 -33.12 -9.87 18.11
CA TYR A 527 -33.06 -8.64 17.35
C TYR A 527 -31.64 -8.49 16.81
N TRP A 528 -31.52 -8.07 15.56
CA TRP A 528 -30.24 -7.87 14.93
C TRP A 528 -30.22 -6.59 14.09
N ARG A 529 -29.04 -5.97 14.01
CA ARG A 529 -28.79 -4.80 13.19
C ARG A 529 -27.38 -4.82 12.64
N VAL A 530 -27.19 -4.10 11.55
CA VAL A 530 -25.90 -3.92 10.90
C VAL A 530 -25.66 -2.41 10.77
N VAL A 531 -24.44 -1.96 11.04
CA VAL A 531 -24.01 -0.57 10.83
C VAL A 531 -22.85 -0.58 9.85
N ALA A 532 -23.00 0.09 8.70
CA ALA A 532 -21.91 0.29 7.76
C ALA A 532 -21.04 1.46 8.24
N GLN A 533 -19.72 1.33 8.14
CA GLN A 533 -18.77 2.34 8.61
C GLN A 533 -17.71 2.67 7.55
N ASN A 534 -17.35 3.94 7.45
CA ASN A 534 -16.16 4.40 6.74
C ASN A 534 -15.44 5.50 7.55
N THR A 535 -14.51 6.22 6.92
CA THR A 535 -13.75 7.30 7.58
C THR A 535 -14.56 8.57 7.85
N ALA A 536 -15.71 8.76 7.19
CA ALA A 536 -16.61 9.89 7.39
C ALA A 536 -17.64 9.65 8.50
N GLY A 537 -17.96 8.39 8.82
CA GLY A 537 -18.81 8.02 9.94
C GLY A 537 -19.59 6.72 9.73
N ASP A 538 -20.64 6.57 10.54
CA ASP A 538 -21.55 5.43 10.53
C ASP A 538 -22.77 5.73 9.64
N SER A 539 -23.24 4.72 8.89
CA SER A 539 -24.50 4.80 8.14
C SER A 539 -25.67 5.13 9.07
N VAL A 540 -26.58 6.00 8.63
CA VAL A 540 -27.76 6.35 9.42
C VAL A 540 -28.87 5.31 9.35
N GLU A 541 -29.04 4.56 8.25
CA GLU A 541 -30.21 3.67 8.10
C GLU A 541 -29.94 2.40 7.26
N SER A 542 -30.14 1.23 7.87
CA SER A 542 -30.52 0.00 7.16
C SER A 542 -32.04 -0.10 7.06
N THR A 543 -32.56 -0.84 6.08
CA THR A 543 -33.99 -1.16 5.98
C THR A 543 -34.23 -2.65 6.27
N PRO A 544 -34.92 -3.00 7.38
CA PRO A 544 -35.25 -2.15 8.53
C PRO A 544 -34.00 -1.79 9.36
N THR A 545 -34.12 -0.80 10.25
CA THR A 545 -33.01 -0.37 11.14
C THR A 545 -32.63 -1.45 12.16
N VAL A 546 -33.62 -2.24 12.57
CA VAL A 546 -33.48 -3.44 13.40
C VAL A 546 -34.43 -4.46 12.81
N ALA A 547 -33.96 -5.68 12.57
CA ALA A 547 -34.80 -6.81 12.21
C ALA A 547 -34.91 -7.78 13.39
N SER A 548 -35.99 -8.56 13.42
CA SER A 548 -36.25 -9.57 14.44
C SER A 548 -36.47 -10.96 13.85
N PHE A 549 -36.17 -12.00 14.62
CA PHE A 549 -36.58 -13.38 14.31
C PHE A 549 -36.81 -14.19 15.61
N SER A 550 -37.67 -15.21 15.56
CA SER A 550 -37.86 -16.15 16.67
C SER A 550 -37.41 -17.57 16.30
N THR A 551 -36.73 -18.22 17.23
CA THR A 551 -36.28 -19.60 17.08
C THR A 551 -37.43 -20.58 17.36
N LEU A 552 -37.35 -21.76 16.75
CA LEU A 552 -38.27 -22.86 17.03
C LEU A 552 -38.26 -23.22 18.51
N ASP A 553 -39.45 -23.53 19.02
CA ASP A 553 -39.60 -24.30 20.26
C ASP A 553 -39.54 -25.78 19.88
N LEU A 554 -38.49 -26.48 20.31
CA LEU A 554 -38.35 -27.93 20.11
C LEU A 554 -38.87 -28.71 21.31
N THR A 555 -39.48 -28.05 22.32
CA THR A 555 -40.23 -28.78 23.33
C THR A 555 -41.34 -29.54 22.62
N PRO A 556 -41.38 -30.88 22.73
CA PRO A 556 -42.53 -31.61 22.22
C PRO A 556 -43.78 -31.04 22.93
N PRO A 557 -44.92 -30.95 22.24
CA PRO A 557 -46.18 -30.64 22.89
C PRO A 557 -46.32 -31.54 24.14
N PRO A 558 -46.97 -31.09 25.23
CA PRO A 558 -47.33 -31.99 26.32
C PRO A 558 -48.02 -33.19 25.69
N GLY A 559 -47.37 -34.36 25.70
CA GLY A 559 -47.85 -35.51 24.95
C GLY A 559 -49.27 -35.80 25.39
N CYS A 560 -50.23 -35.75 24.47
CA CYS A 560 -51.63 -35.98 24.75
C CYS A 560 -51.77 -37.39 25.33
N PRO A 561 -51.95 -37.57 26.65
CA PRO A 561 -51.98 -38.91 27.24
C PRO A 561 -53.16 -39.74 26.73
N GLY A 562 -54.15 -39.10 26.09
CA GLY A 562 -55.26 -39.76 25.42
C GLY A 562 -55.02 -40.16 23.95
N ASP A 563 -53.88 -39.82 23.34
CA ASP A 563 -53.53 -40.21 21.96
C ASP A 563 -53.05 -41.67 21.93
N ILE A 564 -53.99 -42.58 21.68
CA ILE A 564 -53.74 -44.02 21.66
C ILE A 564 -53.14 -44.44 20.32
N ASN A 565 -53.49 -43.72 19.25
CA ASN A 565 -53.15 -44.09 17.89
C ASN A 565 -51.80 -43.50 17.41
N GLY A 566 -51.27 -42.51 18.14
CA GLY A 566 -49.98 -41.88 17.95
C GLY A 566 -49.96 -40.82 16.84
N ASP A 567 -51.10 -40.25 16.48
CA ASP A 567 -51.21 -39.21 15.44
C ASP A 567 -51.05 -37.77 15.97
N GLY A 568 -50.85 -37.63 17.28
CA GLY A 568 -50.65 -36.36 17.98
C GLY A 568 -51.95 -35.69 18.42
N PHE A 569 -53.11 -36.31 18.22
CA PHE A 569 -54.41 -35.79 18.62
C PHE A 569 -55.10 -36.73 19.61
N THR A 570 -55.91 -36.20 20.52
CA THR A 570 -56.87 -37.04 21.28
C THR A 570 -58.27 -36.76 20.77
N ASP A 571 -58.76 -37.66 19.92
CA ASP A 571 -60.05 -37.49 19.27
C ASP A 571 -60.92 -38.77 19.31
N LEU A 572 -61.94 -38.81 18.45
CA LEU A 572 -62.87 -39.93 18.40
C LEU A 572 -62.19 -41.24 17.98
N ASN A 573 -61.09 -41.18 17.23
CA ASN A 573 -60.33 -42.36 16.79
C ASN A 573 -59.68 -43.06 17.99
N ASP A 574 -59.16 -42.30 18.95
CA ASP A 574 -58.62 -42.86 20.19
C ASP A 574 -59.71 -43.47 21.06
N PHE A 575 -60.85 -42.78 21.17
CA PHE A 575 -62.02 -43.33 21.86
C PHE A 575 -62.47 -44.66 21.25
N ILE A 576 -62.43 -44.80 19.92
CA ILE A 576 -62.79 -46.04 19.23
C ILE A 576 -61.82 -47.17 19.59
N ILE A 577 -60.52 -46.89 19.73
CA ILE A 577 -59.52 -47.90 20.12
C ILE A 577 -59.73 -48.36 21.56
N LEU A 578 -59.93 -47.41 22.49
CA LEU A 578 -60.22 -47.72 23.89
C LEU A 578 -61.53 -48.51 24.02
N ALA A 579 -62.61 -48.05 23.38
CA ALA A 579 -63.90 -48.72 23.41
C ALA A 579 -63.87 -50.13 22.79
N GLY A 580 -63.03 -50.34 21.77
CA GLY A 580 -62.84 -51.64 21.13
C GLY A 580 -62.19 -52.70 22.03
N ASN A 581 -61.48 -52.28 23.06
CA ASN A 581 -60.76 -53.14 24.00
C ASN A 581 -61.32 -53.08 25.43
N PHE A 582 -62.37 -52.29 25.67
CA PHE A 582 -62.95 -52.07 26.98
C PHE A 582 -63.40 -53.37 27.66
N GLY A 583 -62.98 -53.57 28.92
CA GLY A 583 -63.23 -54.78 29.69
C GLY A 583 -62.12 -55.85 29.58
N MET A 584 -61.00 -55.55 28.91
CA MET A 584 -59.79 -56.37 29.00
C MET A 584 -59.25 -56.30 30.44
N SER A 585 -59.07 -57.45 31.09
CA SER A 585 -58.79 -57.50 32.53
C SER A 585 -57.32 -57.71 32.90
N SER A 586 -56.44 -57.91 31.92
CA SER A 586 -54.98 -58.07 32.12
C SER A 586 -54.25 -58.15 30.78
N GLY A 587 -53.04 -57.57 30.70
CA GLY A 587 -52.14 -57.69 29.56
C GLY A 587 -52.44 -56.74 28.39
N ALA A 588 -53.29 -55.74 28.61
CA ALA A 588 -53.49 -54.66 27.66
C ALA A 588 -52.22 -53.81 27.50
N THR A 589 -52.08 -53.19 26.32
CA THR A 589 -51.01 -52.23 26.03
C THR A 589 -51.58 -50.83 25.82
N LEU A 590 -50.72 -49.82 25.85
CA LEU A 590 -51.07 -48.43 25.58
C LEU A 590 -51.85 -48.26 24.26
N SER A 591 -51.38 -48.93 23.19
CA SER A 591 -52.06 -48.97 21.87
C SER A 591 -53.40 -49.73 21.84
N GLN A 592 -53.75 -50.42 22.93
CA GLN A 592 -55.05 -51.07 23.13
C GLN A 592 -55.94 -50.26 24.08
N GLY A 593 -55.48 -49.10 24.58
CA GLY A 593 -56.24 -48.22 25.45
C GLY A 593 -55.96 -48.37 26.94
N ASP A 594 -54.89 -49.06 27.36
CA ASP A 594 -54.38 -49.04 28.74
C ASP A 594 -53.50 -47.80 28.95
N LEU A 595 -54.14 -46.70 29.32
CA LEU A 595 -53.51 -45.38 29.45
C LEU A 595 -52.86 -45.19 30.82
N ASN A 596 -53.28 -45.94 31.84
CA ASN A 596 -52.70 -45.88 33.19
C ASN A 596 -51.58 -46.91 33.43
N GLY A 597 -51.44 -47.91 32.55
CA GLY A 597 -50.40 -48.94 32.56
C GLY A 597 -50.63 -50.08 33.55
N ASP A 598 -51.87 -50.29 34.02
CA ASP A 598 -52.21 -51.35 34.98
C ASP A 598 -52.53 -52.70 34.33
N GLY A 599 -52.56 -52.75 33.00
CA GLY A 599 -52.82 -53.93 32.18
C GLY A 599 -54.30 -54.20 31.93
N ALA A 600 -55.23 -53.38 32.42
CA ALA A 600 -56.64 -53.41 32.09
C ALA A 600 -57.01 -52.30 31.09
N VAL A 601 -58.21 -52.39 30.50
CA VAL A 601 -58.83 -51.26 29.78
C VAL A 601 -60.18 -51.02 30.41
N ASP A 602 -60.28 -50.03 31.29
CA ASP A 602 -61.47 -49.77 32.08
C ASP A 602 -61.83 -48.28 32.22
N LEU A 603 -62.64 -47.96 33.24
CA LEU A 603 -63.14 -46.60 33.42
C LEU A 603 -62.02 -45.62 33.75
N ASP A 604 -60.93 -46.07 34.37
CA ASP A 604 -59.80 -45.20 34.73
C ASP A 604 -59.05 -44.74 33.47
N ASP A 605 -58.93 -45.60 32.45
CA ASP A 605 -58.38 -45.22 31.14
C ASP A 605 -59.31 -44.29 30.39
N PHE A 606 -60.62 -44.54 30.44
CA PHE A 606 -61.60 -43.64 29.84
C PHE A 606 -61.56 -42.25 30.47
N ILE A 607 -61.31 -42.15 31.78
CA ILE A 607 -61.16 -40.86 32.48
C ILE A 607 -59.91 -40.12 31.98
N ILE A 608 -58.81 -40.82 31.71
CA ILE A 608 -57.58 -40.23 31.14
C ILE A 608 -57.87 -39.69 29.73
N LEU A 609 -58.47 -40.50 28.85
CA LEU A 609 -58.80 -40.09 27.49
C LEU A 609 -59.81 -38.93 27.47
N ALA A 610 -60.86 -38.99 28.30
CA ALA A 610 -61.88 -37.95 28.35
C ALA A 610 -61.36 -36.63 28.95
N GLY A 611 -60.41 -36.72 29.89
CA GLY A 611 -59.72 -35.57 30.47
C GLY A 611 -58.85 -34.83 29.44
N ASP A 612 -58.47 -35.51 28.37
CA ASP A 612 -57.56 -35.03 27.33
C ASP A 612 -58.24 -34.86 25.95
N PHE A 613 -59.56 -35.08 25.87
CA PHE A 613 -60.29 -35.05 24.59
C PHE A 613 -60.26 -33.66 23.93
N GLY A 614 -59.76 -33.60 22.70
CA GLY A 614 -59.51 -32.37 21.95
C GLY A 614 -58.08 -31.82 22.10
N CYS A 615 -57.16 -32.56 22.73
CA CYS A 615 -55.73 -32.25 22.73
C CYS A 615 -55.18 -32.24 21.28
N THR A 616 -54.35 -31.23 20.97
CA THR A 616 -53.68 -31.02 19.68
C THR A 616 -52.22 -30.62 19.96
N PRO A 617 -51.27 -30.90 19.04
CA PRO A 617 -49.87 -30.47 19.16
C PRO A 617 -49.70 -28.96 19.35
#